data_AF-A0A536WHT8-F1
#
_entry.id   AF-A0A536WHT8-F1
#
_cell.length_a   1.000
_cell.length_b   1.000
_cell.length_c   1.000
_cell.angle_alpha   90.00
_cell.angle_beta   90.00
_cell.angle_gamma   90.00
#
_symmetry.space_group_name_H-M   'P 1'
#
loop_
_entity.id
_entity.type
_entity.pdbx_description
1 polymer ?
#
loop_
_entity_poly.entity_id
_entity_poly.type
_entity_poly.pdbx_seq_one_letter_code
_entity_poly.pdbx_strand_id
1 'polypeptide(L)' 'MERKRFMVGKYEIIAQPIPNSAHMLRYNVFVDGNRIGALLSMPTESDCRFLENPPPVPPLKIFRVTHRPGRPRKNPAA' A
#
# COMPACT_ATOMS: atom_id res chain seq x y z
N MET A 1 8.03 2.69 3.69
CA MET A 1 7.32 3.17 2.48
C MET A 1 8.28 3.14 1.31
N GLU A 2 7.93 2.43 0.25
CA GLU A 2 8.79 2.28 -0.93
C GLU A 2 8.62 3.44 -1.92
N ARG A 3 9.74 3.87 -2.51
CA ARG A 3 9.77 4.85 -3.61
C ARG A 3 9.21 4.20 -4.86
N LYS A 4 8.20 4.82 -5.48
CA LYS A 4 7.60 4.34 -6.74
C LYS A 4 8.12 5.15 -7.93
N ARG A 5 8.32 4.48 -9.07
CA ARG A 5 8.75 5.10 -10.33
C ARG A 5 7.69 4.84 -11.39
N PHE A 6 7.31 5.87 -12.11
CA PHE A 6 6.33 5.82 -13.17
C PHE A 6 6.95 6.39 -14.45
N MET A 7 6.68 5.76 -15.58
CA MET A 7 7.04 6.30 -16.89
C MET A 7 5.77 6.75 -17.60
N VAL A 8 5.73 8.00 -18.02
CA VAL A 8 4.61 8.61 -18.76
C VAL A 8 5.17 9.24 -20.03
N GLY A 9 5.17 8.47 -21.12
CA GLY A 9 5.80 8.88 -22.37
C GLY A 9 7.29 9.18 -22.17
N LYS A 10 7.71 10.41 -22.47
CA LYS A 10 9.10 10.90 -22.27
C LYS A 10 9.42 11.34 -20.84
N TYR A 11 8.41 11.39 -19.97
CA TYR A 11 8.56 11.86 -18.60
C TYR A 11 8.81 10.68 -17.68
N GLU A 12 9.83 10.82 -16.84
CA GLU A 12 10.07 9.94 -15.71
C GLU A 12 9.58 10.61 -14.44
N ILE A 13 8.68 9.95 -13.71
CA ILE A 13 8.10 10.47 -12.49
C ILE A 13 8.54 9.59 -11.32
N ILE A 14 9.21 10.21 -10.35
CA ILE A 14 9.66 9.56 -9.13
C ILE A 14 8.79 10.04 -7.98
N ALA A 15 7.99 9.13 -7.42
CA ALA A 15 7.15 9.37 -6.25
C ALA A 15 7.91 8.98 -4.97
N GLN A 16 8.12 9.97 -4.10
CA GLN A 16 8.78 9.81 -2.81
C GLN A 16 7.78 10.05 -1.68
N PRO A 17 7.72 9.17 -0.66
CA PRO A 17 6.91 9.44 0.53
C PRO A 17 7.45 10.67 1.27
N ILE A 18 6.53 11.52 1.74
CA ILE A 18 6.90 12.68 2.56
C ILE A 18 7.12 12.20 4.01
N PRO A 19 8.23 12.61 4.65
CA PRO A 19 8.44 12.31 6.07
C PRO A 19 7.25 12.78 6.91
N ASN A 20 6.80 11.96 7.85
CA ASN A 20 5.67 12.24 8.74
C ASN A 20 4.29 12.33 8.07
N SER A 21 4.16 11.96 6.80
CA SER A 21 2.86 11.85 6.13
C SER A 21 2.61 10.42 5.65
N ALA A 22 1.49 9.84 6.08
CA ALA A 22 1.11 8.47 5.74
C ALA A 22 0.54 8.33 4.31
N HIS A 23 0.02 9.43 3.73
CA HIS A 23 -0.72 9.37 2.46
C HIS A 23 -0.14 10.30 1.37
N MET A 24 0.79 11.19 1.71
CA MET A 24 1.30 12.17 0.75
C MET A 24 2.60 11.72 0.08
N LEU A 25 2.64 11.89 -1.24
CA LEU A 25 3.78 11.64 -2.10
C LEU A 25 4.25 12.95 -2.75
N ARG A 26 5.56 13.12 -2.81
CA ARG A 26 6.24 14.13 -3.62
C ARG A 26 6.63 13.51 -4.95
N TYR A 27 6.09 14.04 -6.04
CA TYR A 27 6.38 13.60 -7.40
C TYR A 27 7.43 14.51 -8.02
N ASN A 28 8.63 13.99 -8.24
CA ASN A 28 9.66 14.67 -9.01
C ASN A 28 9.56 14.22 -10.47
N VAL A 29 9.45 15.17 -11.39
CA VAL A 29 9.30 14.89 -12.83
C VAL A 29 10.62 15.20 -13.53
N PHE A 30 11.08 14.25 -14.33
CA PHE A 30 12.31 14.30 -15.10
C PHE A 30 12.00 14.12 -16.59
N VAL A 31 12.81 14.77 -17.42
CA VAL A 31 12.88 14.56 -18.88
C VAL A 31 14.35 14.41 -19.21
N ASP A 32 14.73 13.30 -19.86
CA ASP A 32 16.12 13.02 -20.26
C ASP A 32 17.13 13.18 -19.11
N GLY A 33 16.74 12.77 -17.90
CA GLY A 33 17.57 12.87 -16.69
C GLY A 33 17.57 14.26 -16.01
N ASN A 34 17.02 15.29 -16.66
CA ASN A 34 16.88 16.62 -16.08
C ASN A 34 15.55 16.79 -15.33
N ARG A 35 15.62 17.26 -14.08
CA ARG A 35 14.43 17.55 -13.27
C ARG A 35 13.76 18.82 -13.78
N ILE A 36 12.52 18.69 -14.24
CA ILE A 36 11.73 19.81 -14.76
C ILE A 36 10.72 20.36 -13.75
N GLY A 37 10.39 19.60 -12.71
CA GLY A 37 9.42 20.05 -11.72
C GLY A 37 9.25 19.11 -10.54
N ALA A 38 8.51 19.60 -9.54
CA ALA A 38 8.07 18.83 -8.39
C ALA A 38 6.63 19.18 -8.02
N LEU A 39 5.82 18.15 -7.89
CA LEU A 39 4.42 18.25 -7.46
C LEU A 39 4.27 17.51 -6.13
N LEU A 40 3.25 17.88 -5.36
CA LEU A 40 2.96 17.33 -4.05
C LEU A 40 1.51 16.90 -4.04
N SER A 41 1.22 15.62 -3.75
CA SER A 41 -0.17 15.20 -3.60
C SER A 41 -0.77 15.84 -2.37
N MET A 42 -1.93 16.47 -2.52
CA MET A 42 -2.79 16.77 -1.38
C MET A 42 -3.55 15.50 -0.97
N PRO A 43 -3.77 15.27 0.33
CA PRO A 43 -4.66 14.22 0.78
C PRO A 43 -6.07 14.50 0.25
N THR A 44 -6.74 13.45 -0.22
CA THR A 44 -8.14 13.52 -0.61
C THR A 44 -9.04 13.55 0.64
N GLU A 45 -10.30 13.96 0.49
CA GLU A 45 -11.26 13.90 1.60
C GLU A 45 -11.40 12.48 2.17
N SER A 46 -11.32 11.46 1.31
CA SER A 46 -11.31 10.06 1.75
C SER A 46 -10.10 9.71 2.61
N ASP A 47 -8.92 10.24 2.31
CA ASP A 47 -7.71 10.01 3.12
C ASP A 47 -7.88 10.63 4.52
N CYS A 48 -8.44 11.85 4.59
CA CYS A 48 -8.73 12.51 5.86
C CYS A 48 -9.75 11.72 6.70
N ARG A 49 -10.86 11.30 6.07
CA ARG A 49 -11.88 10.48 6.74
C ARG A 49 -11.32 9.16 7.25
N PHE A 50 -10.43 8.52 6.49
CA PHE A 50 -9.77 7.28 6.90
C PHE A 50 -8.86 7.49 8.12
N LEU A 51 -8.15 8.63 8.19
CA LEU A 51 -7.31 8.97 9.34
C LEU A 51 -8.11 9.33 10.59
N GLU A 52 -9.21 10.07 10.43
CA GLU A 52 -10.06 10.51 11.54
C GLU A 52 -10.95 9.38 12.07
N ASN A 53 -11.55 8.61 11.16
CA ASN A 53 -12.50 7.54 11.46
C ASN A 53 -12.14 6.30 10.62
N PRO A 54 -11.08 5.58 11.00
CA PRO A 54 -10.68 4.39 10.26
C PRO A 54 -11.83 3.37 10.26
N PRO A 55 -12.12 2.74 9.11
CA PRO A 55 -13.18 1.74 9.02
C PRO A 55 -12.86 0.57 9.97
N PRO A 56 -13.88 -0.03 10.61
CA PRO A 56 -13.67 -1.13 11.53
C PRO A 56 -13.02 -2.29 10.78
N VAL A 57 -11.79 -2.65 11.21
CA VAL A 57 -11.07 -3.78 10.63
C VAL A 57 -11.90 -5.04 10.91
N PRO A 58 -12.26 -5.84 9.89
CA PRO A 58 -13.01 -7.06 10.12
C PRO A 58 -12.20 -7.95 11.09
N PRO A 59 -12.87 -8.63 12.03
CA PRO A 59 -12.17 -9.46 13.00
C PRO A 59 -11.30 -10.46 12.26
N LEU A 60 -10.06 -10.63 12.73
CA LEU A 60 -9.14 -11.63 12.21
C LEU A 60 -9.83 -12.99 12.31
N LYS A 61 -10.32 -13.49 11.18
CA LYS A 61 -10.87 -14.83 11.09
C LYS A 61 -9.68 -15.76 11.22
N ILE A 62 -9.37 -16.16 12.45
CA ILE A 62 -8.41 -17.23 12.74
C ILE A 62 -8.79 -18.34 11.78
N PHE A 63 -7.90 -18.69 10.86
CA PHE A 63 -8.12 -19.77 9.91
C PHE A 63 -8.37 -21.03 10.73
N ARG A 64 -9.63 -21.30 11.06
CA ARG A 64 -10.05 -22.53 11.70
C ARG A 64 -10.02 -23.53 10.56
N VAL A 65 -8.86 -24.18 10.40
CA VAL A 65 -8.76 -25.43 9.65
C VAL A 65 -9.66 -26.40 10.41
N THR A 66 -10.95 -26.38 10.07
CA THR A 66 -11.88 -27.40 10.49
C THR A 66 -11.31 -28.68 9.92
N HIS A 67 -10.83 -29.54 10.80
CA HIS A 67 -10.47 -30.90 10.43
C HIS A 67 -11.70 -31.50 9.76
N ARG A 68 -11.72 -31.55 8.41
CA ARG A 68 -12.79 -32.19 7.66
C ARG A 68 -12.87 -33.63 8.15
N PRO A 69 -13.98 -34.06 8.77
CA PRO A 69 -14.15 -35.46 9.14
C PRO A 69 -14.11 -36.26 7.83
N GLY A 70 -13.02 -36.98 7.61
CA GLY A 70 -12.73 -37.68 6.36
C GLY A 70 -11.29 -37.58 5.85
N ARG A 71 -10.46 -36.65 6.36
CA ARG A 71 -9.01 -36.67 6.04
C ARG A 71 -8.27 -37.53 7.08
N PRO A 72 -7.71 -38.70 6.71
CA PRO A 72 -6.93 -39.51 7.64
C PRO A 72 -5.71 -38.73 8.11
N ARG A 73 -5.47 -38.66 9.43
CA ARG A 73 -4.21 -38.14 9.97
C ARG A 73 -3.11 -39.13 9.59
N LYS A 74 -2.10 -38.68 8.85
CA LYS A 74 -0.88 -39.46 8.61
C LYS A 74 -0.14 -39.52 9.95
N ASN A 75 -0.31 -40.64 10.64
CA ASN A 75 0.15 -40.98 12.01
C ASN A 75 -0.91 -40.69 13.10
N PRO A 76 -1.81 -41.64 13.40
CA PRO A 76 -2.49 -41.65 14.69
C PRO A 76 -1.45 -41.92 15.79
N ALA A 77 -1.43 -41.07 16.82
CA ALA A 77 -0.66 -41.35 18.04
C ALA A 77 -1.22 -42.62 18.70
N ALA A 78 -0.32 -43.51 19.11
CA ALA A 78 -0.60 -44.77 19.79
C ALA A 78 -1.32 -44.57 21.12
#